data_AF-A0A2U3KEF0-F1
#
_entry.id   AF-A0A2U3KEF0-F1
#
_cell.length_a   1.000
_cell.length_b   1.000
_cell.length_c   1.000
_cell.angle_alpha   90.00
_cell.angle_beta   90.00
_cell.angle_gamma   90.00
#
_symmetry.space_group_name_H-M   'P 1'
#
loop_
_entity.id
_entity.type
_entity.pdbx_description
1 polymer ?
#
loop_
_entity_poly.entity_id
_entity_poly.type
_entity_poly.pdbx_seq_one_letter_code
_entity_poly.pdbx_strand_id
1 'polypeptide(L)'
;MTKLHGLLANPVFDESWAVNLLVQIRKTIDSDRKKNPHVWSIVNLFCTWAVHNELTRDKFTIGLFFKAFDFRDGMELEDFFASEYFRNFVALHKFRRELASFLQEHGLPTWLVEDTDDWLRFVYLYAGAVADAPIAYSPSGILPEELQELRLDRLSDRSGLEYVRTRARLKDGRDYFSMHLIPMLGDMPEPVFAYLRRRFPDAER
;
A
#
# COMPACT_ATOMS: atom_id res chain seq x y z
N MET A 1 -9.68 19.34 9.15
CA MET A 1 -8.46 19.91 8.56
C MET A 1 -7.35 20.13 9.57
N THR A 2 -7.54 20.88 10.67
CA THR A 2 -6.47 21.19 11.66
C THR A 2 -5.74 19.96 12.23
N LYS A 3 -6.46 18.86 12.50
CA LYS A 3 -5.85 17.60 13.01
C LYS A 3 -4.94 16.92 11.99
N LEU A 4 -5.36 16.88 10.72
CA LEU A 4 -4.59 16.25 9.63
C LEU A 4 -3.30 17.05 9.34
N HIS A 5 -3.42 18.38 9.34
CA HIS A 5 -2.25 19.26 9.21
C HIS A 5 -1.27 19.07 10.37
N GLY A 6 -1.76 18.98 11.62
CA GLY A 6 -0.92 18.73 12.79
C GLY A 6 -0.19 17.38 12.75
N LEU A 7 -0.86 16.31 12.31
CA LEU A 7 -0.27 14.97 12.16
C LEU A 7 0.85 14.93 11.12
N LEU A 8 0.69 15.67 10.02
CA LEU A 8 1.69 15.77 8.96
C LEU A 8 2.82 16.74 9.32
N ALA A 9 2.55 17.77 10.12
CA ALA A 9 3.60 18.70 10.56
C ALA A 9 4.51 18.11 11.64
N ASN A 10 4.01 17.17 12.44
CA ASN A 10 4.77 16.54 13.54
C ASN A 10 4.58 15.02 13.51
N PRO A 11 5.22 14.30 12.56
CA PRO A 11 5.05 12.87 12.45
C PRO A 11 5.70 12.13 13.61
N VAL A 12 4.99 11.12 14.14
CA VAL A 12 5.53 10.14 15.08
C VAL A 12 5.39 8.80 14.40
N PHE A 13 6.44 8.31 13.76
CA PHE A 13 6.35 7.14 12.89
C PHE A 13 6.20 5.82 13.66
N ASP A 14 4.97 5.55 14.06
CA ASP A 14 4.49 4.28 14.59
C ASP A 14 3.16 3.89 13.93
N GLU A 15 2.68 2.68 14.24
CA GLU A 15 1.45 2.15 13.65
C GLU A 15 0.22 2.97 14.04
N SER A 16 0.19 3.49 15.27
CA SER A 16 -0.91 4.33 15.77
C SER A 16 -1.02 5.64 14.98
N TRP A 17 0.11 6.25 14.64
CA TRP A 17 0.16 7.43 13.80
C TRP A 17 -0.29 7.13 12.37
N ALA A 18 0.17 6.03 11.77
CA ALA A 18 -0.23 5.65 10.41
C ALA A 18 -1.75 5.41 10.33
N VAL A 19 -2.33 4.69 11.30
CA VAL A 19 -3.77 4.46 11.39
C VAL A 19 -4.52 5.79 11.62
N ASN A 20 -4.05 6.63 12.54
CA ASN A 20 -4.70 7.91 12.81
C ASN A 20 -4.66 8.83 11.58
N LEU A 21 -3.54 8.86 10.85
CA LEU A 21 -3.40 9.59 9.59
C LEU A 21 -4.48 9.16 8.59
N LEU A 22 -4.63 7.85 8.35
CA LEU A 22 -5.63 7.27 7.45
C LEU A 22 -7.06 7.58 7.90
N VAL A 23 -7.34 7.54 9.20
CA VAL A 23 -8.63 7.92 9.78
C VAL A 23 -8.95 9.40 9.51
N GLN A 24 -7.99 10.30 9.69
CA GLN A 24 -8.22 11.72 9.43
C GLN A 24 -8.39 12.01 7.93
N ILE A 25 -7.60 11.34 7.07
CA ILE A 25 -7.75 11.43 5.61
C ILE A 25 -9.16 11.00 5.19
N ARG A 26 -9.63 9.83 5.67
CA ARG A 26 -10.98 9.33 5.36
C ARG A 26 -12.08 10.32 5.74
N LYS A 27 -11.99 10.99 6.89
CA LYS A 27 -12.98 12.00 7.31
C LYS A 27 -13.07 13.17 6.34
N THR A 28 -11.93 13.60 5.80
CA THR A 28 -11.90 14.65 4.76
C THR A 28 -12.53 14.13 3.48
N ILE A 29 -12.14 12.93 3.03
CA ILE A 29 -12.70 12.28 1.84
C ILE A 29 -14.22 12.08 1.94
N ASP A 30 -14.74 11.66 3.08
CA ASP A 30 -16.17 11.49 3.32
C ASP A 30 -16.94 12.81 3.11
N SER A 31 -16.29 13.96 3.34
CA SER A 31 -16.86 15.28 3.06
C SER A 31 -16.84 15.63 1.58
N ASP A 32 -15.75 15.33 0.87
CA ASP A 32 -15.65 15.58 -0.58
C ASP A 32 -16.59 14.68 -1.39
N ARG A 33 -16.74 13.43 -0.93
CA ARG A 33 -17.60 12.43 -1.56
C ARG A 33 -19.09 12.75 -1.48
N LYS A 34 -19.50 13.66 -0.59
CA LYS A 34 -20.87 14.22 -0.61
C LYS A 34 -21.16 15.00 -1.88
N LYS A 35 -20.13 15.58 -2.50
CA LYS A 35 -20.23 16.34 -3.76
C LYS A 35 -19.90 15.48 -4.97
N ASN A 36 -18.87 14.65 -4.87
CA ASN A 36 -18.46 13.73 -5.93
C ASN A 36 -18.22 12.33 -5.35
N PRO A 37 -19.18 11.39 -5.47
CA PRO A 37 -19.08 10.06 -4.87
C PRO A 37 -17.87 9.22 -5.31
N HIS A 38 -17.19 9.58 -6.40
CA HIS A 38 -16.05 8.83 -6.93
C HIS A 38 -14.70 9.51 -6.70
N VAL A 39 -14.68 10.68 -6.07
CA VAL A 39 -13.42 11.36 -5.74
C VAL A 39 -12.61 10.55 -4.72
N TRP A 40 -11.28 10.58 -4.88
CA TRP A 40 -10.30 9.92 -4.00
C TRP A 40 -10.57 8.43 -3.79
N SER A 41 -11.03 7.71 -4.81
CA SER A 41 -11.51 6.33 -4.64
C SER A 41 -10.41 5.34 -4.23
N ILE A 42 -9.16 5.58 -4.64
CA ILE A 42 -8.01 4.73 -4.28
C ILE A 42 -7.62 5.02 -2.84
N VAL A 43 -7.34 6.27 -2.48
CA VAL A 43 -7.01 6.69 -1.11
C VAL A 43 -8.11 6.26 -0.14
N ASN A 44 -9.39 6.42 -0.51
CA ASN A 44 -10.52 5.98 0.29
C ASN A 44 -10.50 4.48 0.57
N LEU A 45 -10.11 3.66 -0.41
CA LEU A 45 -9.98 2.22 -0.19
C LEU A 45 -8.91 1.93 0.85
N PHE A 46 -7.69 2.45 0.67
CA PHE A 46 -6.58 2.19 1.60
C PHE A 46 -6.92 2.67 3.02
N CYS A 47 -7.57 3.83 3.15
CA CYS A 47 -8.05 4.34 4.44
C CYS A 47 -9.21 3.52 5.02
N THR A 48 -10.07 2.93 4.18
CA THR A 48 -11.11 2.01 4.63
C THR A 48 -10.46 0.71 5.12
N TRP A 49 -9.48 0.17 4.39
CA TRP A 49 -8.84 -1.07 4.78
C TRP A 49 -8.25 -1.02 6.20
N ALA A 50 -7.50 0.05 6.51
CA ALA A 50 -6.81 0.21 7.80
C ALA A 50 -7.73 0.28 9.04
N VAL A 51 -9.05 0.34 8.87
CA VAL A 51 -10.00 0.48 9.99
C VAL A 51 -11.10 -0.58 9.99
N HIS A 52 -11.01 -1.55 9.09
CA HIS A 52 -12.00 -2.63 8.97
C HIS A 52 -11.30 -3.98 9.17
N ASN A 53 -11.93 -4.88 9.93
CA ASN A 53 -11.40 -6.23 10.19
C ASN A 53 -11.49 -7.15 8.96
N GLU A 54 -12.29 -6.78 7.96
CA GLU A 54 -12.45 -7.49 6.70
C GLU A 54 -13.01 -6.51 5.67
N LEU A 55 -12.43 -6.50 4.46
CA LEU A 55 -12.96 -5.74 3.34
C LEU A 55 -13.72 -6.66 2.39
N THR A 56 -15.05 -6.59 2.44
CA THR A 56 -15.95 -7.21 1.46
C THR A 56 -16.47 -6.12 0.50
N ARG A 57 -15.90 -5.99 -0.71
CA ARG A 57 -16.29 -4.92 -1.66
C ARG A 57 -16.34 -5.34 -3.13
N ASP A 58 -16.93 -4.47 -3.93
CA ASP A 58 -17.37 -4.61 -5.32
C ASP A 58 -16.25 -4.45 -6.38
N LYS A 59 -16.59 -4.86 -7.61
CA LYS A 59 -15.68 -5.15 -8.75
C LYS A 59 -14.68 -4.05 -9.11
N PHE A 60 -15.03 -2.77 -8.91
CA PHE A 60 -14.32 -1.66 -9.56
C PHE A 60 -12.99 -1.33 -8.90
N THR A 61 -12.95 -1.34 -7.57
CA THR A 61 -11.73 -0.99 -6.83
C THR A 61 -10.74 -2.16 -6.81
N ILE A 62 -11.27 -3.38 -6.79
CA ILE A 62 -10.55 -4.64 -6.86
C ILE A 62 -9.92 -4.86 -8.26
N GLY A 63 -10.54 -4.37 -9.34
CA GLY A 63 -9.94 -4.24 -10.68
C GLY A 63 -8.52 -3.74 -10.73
N LEU A 64 -8.19 -2.83 -9.80
CA LEU A 64 -6.88 -2.20 -9.71
C LEU A 64 -5.77 -3.12 -9.17
N PHE A 65 -6.14 -4.10 -8.33
CA PHE A 65 -5.23 -4.98 -7.59
C PHE A 65 -4.89 -6.26 -8.34
N PHE A 66 -5.79 -6.71 -9.22
CA PHE A 66 -5.73 -8.08 -9.75
C PHE A 66 -5.26 -8.22 -11.17
N LYS A 67 -5.40 -7.19 -12.01
CA LYS A 67 -4.63 -7.15 -13.27
C LYS A 67 -3.12 -7.20 -13.03
N ALA A 68 -2.72 -6.87 -11.80
CA ALA A 68 -1.35 -6.85 -11.36
C ALA A 68 -0.83 -8.26 -10.96
N PHE A 69 -1.66 -9.28 -10.77
CA PHE A 69 -1.21 -10.63 -10.39
C PHE A 69 -0.63 -11.40 -11.59
N ASP A 70 0.48 -10.90 -12.14
CA ASP A 70 1.26 -11.53 -13.22
C ASP A 70 2.51 -12.27 -12.67
N PHE A 71 2.55 -12.54 -11.35
CA PHE A 71 3.68 -13.20 -10.71
C PHE A 71 3.82 -14.64 -11.22
N ARG A 72 5.02 -14.97 -11.72
CA ARG A 72 5.42 -16.31 -12.14
C ARG A 72 6.53 -16.78 -11.23
N ASP A 73 6.48 -18.03 -10.77
CA ASP A 73 7.58 -18.63 -10.02
C ASP A 73 8.87 -18.56 -10.84
N GLY A 74 9.97 -18.13 -10.21
CA GLY A 74 11.27 -17.95 -10.87
C GLY A 74 11.45 -16.64 -11.64
N MET A 75 10.59 -15.63 -11.42
CA MET A 75 10.77 -14.30 -12.00
C MET A 75 12.05 -13.63 -11.49
N GLU A 76 12.85 -13.09 -12.41
CA GLU A 76 14.04 -12.30 -12.09
C GLU A 76 13.67 -11.03 -11.31
N LEU A 77 14.56 -10.56 -10.44
CA LEU A 77 14.31 -9.43 -9.54
C LEU A 77 13.97 -8.13 -10.31
N GLU A 78 14.59 -7.94 -11.47
CA GLU A 78 14.36 -6.79 -12.35
C GLU A 78 12.96 -6.78 -12.96
N ASP A 79 12.53 -7.93 -13.49
CA ASP A 79 11.17 -8.10 -14.02
C ASP A 79 10.12 -7.98 -12.93
N PHE A 80 10.44 -8.47 -11.73
CA PHE A 80 9.60 -8.32 -10.55
C PHE A 80 9.40 -6.83 -10.19
N PHE A 81 10.46 -6.03 -10.08
CA PHE A 81 10.32 -4.60 -9.79
C PHE A 81 9.63 -3.81 -10.91
N ALA A 82 9.77 -4.25 -12.17
CA ALA A 82 9.08 -3.64 -13.30
C ALA A 82 7.59 -4.03 -13.41
N SER A 83 7.19 -5.13 -12.76
CA SER A 83 5.84 -5.69 -12.86
C SER A 83 4.77 -4.69 -12.40
N GLU A 84 3.57 -4.80 -12.99
CA GLU A 84 2.40 -4.07 -12.49
C GLU A 84 2.06 -4.48 -11.06
N TYR A 85 2.37 -5.74 -10.68
CA TYR A 85 2.28 -6.26 -9.33
C TYR A 85 3.04 -5.38 -8.35
N PHE A 86 4.35 -5.29 -8.51
CA PHE A 86 5.20 -4.57 -7.57
C PHE A 86 4.80 -3.09 -7.50
N ARG A 87 4.63 -2.44 -8.65
CA ARG A 87 4.29 -1.01 -8.69
C ARG A 87 2.94 -0.72 -8.04
N ASN A 88 1.89 -1.48 -8.37
CA ASN A 88 0.54 -1.17 -7.89
C ASN A 88 0.26 -1.73 -6.50
N PHE A 89 0.89 -2.84 -6.13
CA PHE A 89 0.55 -3.62 -4.95
C PHE A 89 1.58 -3.53 -3.83
N VAL A 90 2.87 -3.61 -4.13
CA VAL A 90 3.92 -3.63 -3.11
C VAL A 90 4.36 -2.22 -2.76
N ALA A 91 4.69 -1.42 -3.76
CA ALA A 91 5.09 -0.02 -3.59
C ALA A 91 3.89 0.92 -3.38
N LEU A 92 2.67 0.39 -3.47
CA LEU A 92 1.42 1.17 -3.36
C LEU A 92 1.42 2.42 -4.26
N HIS A 93 2.02 2.36 -5.45
CA HIS A 93 2.29 3.56 -6.28
C HIS A 93 1.02 4.33 -6.65
N LYS A 94 -0.06 3.61 -6.98
CA LYS A 94 -1.36 4.26 -7.29
C LYS A 94 -1.93 4.97 -6.07
N PHE A 95 -1.73 4.42 -4.87
CA PHE A 95 -2.10 5.07 -3.63
C PHE A 95 -1.22 6.30 -3.37
N ARG A 96 0.11 6.17 -3.46
CA ARG A 96 1.07 7.28 -3.33
C ARG A 96 0.68 8.48 -4.20
N ARG A 97 0.40 8.21 -5.47
CA ARG A 97 0.06 9.25 -6.45
C ARG A 97 -1.27 9.93 -6.16
N GLU A 98 -2.33 9.19 -5.88
CA GLU A 98 -3.62 9.81 -5.56
C GLU A 98 -3.58 10.52 -4.19
N LEU A 99 -2.80 10.00 -3.24
CA LEU A 99 -2.55 10.67 -1.96
C LEU A 99 -1.78 11.98 -2.15
N ALA A 100 -0.79 12.04 -3.04
CA ALA A 100 -0.11 13.29 -3.38
C ALA A 100 -1.08 14.34 -3.92
N SER A 101 -1.93 13.96 -4.88
CA SER A 101 -2.95 14.86 -5.41
C SER A 101 -3.94 15.32 -4.32
N PHE A 102 -4.37 14.42 -3.45
CA PHE A 102 -5.21 14.76 -2.30
C PHE A 102 -4.53 15.78 -1.38
N LEU A 103 -3.28 15.53 -0.98
CA LEU A 103 -2.54 16.42 -0.08
C LEU A 103 -2.37 17.82 -0.70
N GLN A 104 -2.01 17.89 -1.98
CA GLN A 104 -1.86 19.14 -2.72
C GLN A 104 -3.18 19.91 -2.82
N GLU A 105 -4.28 19.26 -3.23
CA GLU A 105 -5.58 19.91 -3.39
C GLU A 105 -6.13 20.47 -2.07
N HIS A 106 -5.80 19.82 -0.95
CA HIS A 106 -6.18 20.25 0.38
C HIS A 106 -5.17 21.17 1.09
N GLY A 107 -4.08 21.58 0.42
CA GLY A 107 -3.06 22.46 0.99
C GLY A 107 -2.31 21.86 2.19
N LEU A 108 -2.08 20.54 2.16
CA LEU A 108 -1.42 19.78 3.21
C LEU A 108 0.05 19.51 2.85
N PRO A 109 0.93 19.27 3.85
CA PRO A 109 2.31 18.87 3.59
C PRO A 109 2.38 17.57 2.77
N THR A 110 3.24 17.54 1.76
CA THR A 110 3.41 16.44 0.79
C THR A 110 4.66 15.59 1.01
N TRP A 111 5.51 15.96 1.98
CA TRP A 111 6.81 15.30 2.24
C TRP A 111 6.70 13.77 2.33
N LEU A 112 5.62 13.24 2.93
CA LEU A 112 5.38 11.81 3.12
C LEU A 112 5.34 11.01 1.81
N VAL A 113 4.91 11.64 0.73
CA VAL A 113 4.76 11.01 -0.60
C VAL A 113 5.81 11.51 -1.59
N GLU A 114 6.62 12.49 -1.22
CA GLU A 114 7.74 13.00 -2.02
C GLU A 114 9.00 12.17 -1.77
N ASP A 115 9.34 11.94 -0.50
CA ASP A 115 10.49 11.12 -0.14
C ASP A 115 10.17 9.62 -0.21
N THR A 116 11.09 8.83 -0.76
CA THR A 116 10.88 7.39 -0.94
C THR A 116 11.08 6.60 0.35
N ASP A 117 11.99 7.02 1.22
CA ASP A 117 12.25 6.34 2.48
C ASP A 117 11.09 6.56 3.46
N ASP A 118 10.58 7.79 3.56
CA ASP A 118 9.38 8.13 4.33
C ASP A 118 8.14 7.38 3.82
N TRP A 119 7.99 7.29 2.49
CA TRP A 119 6.90 6.52 1.89
C TRP A 119 6.99 5.04 2.26
N LEU A 120 8.16 4.41 2.08
CA LEU A 120 8.34 2.99 2.38
C LEU A 120 8.16 2.69 3.87
N ARG A 121 8.62 3.59 4.74
CA ARG A 121 8.35 3.52 6.18
C ARG A 121 6.86 3.58 6.48
N PHE A 122 6.11 4.44 5.80
CA PHE A 122 4.66 4.46 5.92
C PHE A 122 4.01 3.17 5.39
N VAL A 123 4.45 2.64 4.24
CA VAL A 123 3.96 1.35 3.70
C VAL A 123 4.18 0.23 4.71
N TYR A 124 5.33 0.23 5.41
CA TYR A 124 5.62 -0.73 6.45
C TYR A 124 4.62 -0.68 7.62
N LEU A 125 4.41 0.51 8.16
CA LEU A 125 3.46 0.74 9.25
C LEU A 125 2.02 0.42 8.81
N TYR A 126 1.67 0.78 7.58
CA TYR A 126 0.39 0.47 6.96
C TYR A 126 0.16 -1.05 6.87
N ALA A 127 1.16 -1.81 6.38
CA ALA A 127 1.06 -3.26 6.25
C ALA A 127 0.83 -3.93 7.61
N GLY A 128 1.45 -3.43 8.68
CA GLY A 128 1.16 -3.86 10.06
C GLY A 128 -0.31 -3.65 10.43
N ALA A 129 -0.84 -2.45 10.19
CA ALA A 129 -2.22 -2.09 10.53
C ALA A 129 -3.28 -2.92 9.79
N VAL A 130 -2.99 -3.43 8.59
CA VAL A 130 -3.93 -4.23 7.79
C VAL A 130 -3.66 -5.74 7.85
N ALA A 131 -2.66 -6.19 8.62
CA ALA A 131 -2.23 -7.59 8.55
C ALA A 131 -3.28 -8.61 9.00
N ASP A 132 -4.10 -8.22 9.96
CA ASP A 132 -5.20 -9.01 10.47
C ASP A 132 -6.52 -8.78 9.72
N ALA A 133 -6.52 -7.91 8.71
CA ALA A 133 -7.69 -7.54 7.92
C ALA A 133 -7.59 -8.07 6.49
N PRO A 134 -7.97 -9.32 6.19
CA PRO A 134 -7.96 -9.82 4.82
C PRO A 134 -8.92 -9.04 3.92
N ILE A 135 -8.58 -8.96 2.64
CA ILE A 135 -9.56 -8.63 1.59
C ILE A 135 -10.19 -9.95 1.14
N ALA A 136 -11.47 -10.13 1.43
CA ALA A 136 -12.23 -11.34 1.11
C ALA A 136 -13.13 -11.13 -0.11
N TYR A 137 -13.22 -12.15 -0.98
CA TYR A 137 -13.89 -12.04 -2.28
C TYR A 137 -15.14 -12.92 -2.38
N SER A 138 -16.22 -12.35 -2.95
CA SER A 138 -17.44 -13.08 -3.31
C SER A 138 -17.50 -13.36 -4.82
N PRO A 139 -17.95 -14.55 -5.28
CA PRO A 139 -17.75 -15.07 -6.65
C PRO A 139 -18.38 -14.29 -7.82
N SER A 140 -19.13 -13.22 -7.59
CA SER A 140 -19.99 -12.61 -8.62
C SER A 140 -19.30 -11.61 -9.55
N GLY A 141 -17.96 -11.51 -9.55
CA GLY A 141 -17.24 -10.48 -10.31
C GLY A 141 -15.87 -10.84 -10.86
N ILE A 142 -15.82 -10.93 -12.19
CA ILE A 142 -14.68 -10.86 -13.12
C ILE A 142 -13.41 -10.26 -12.46
N LEU A 143 -12.48 -11.14 -12.07
CA LEU A 143 -11.01 -11.10 -11.84
C LEU A 143 -10.62 -12.45 -11.19
N PRO A 144 -9.37 -12.92 -11.34
CA PRO A 144 -9.09 -14.30 -11.77
C PRO A 144 -9.95 -15.29 -10.99
N GLU A 145 -10.64 -16.14 -11.74
CA GLU A 145 -11.72 -17.03 -11.29
C GLU A 145 -11.34 -17.88 -10.06
N GLU A 146 -10.05 -17.91 -9.76
CA GLU A 146 -9.37 -18.69 -8.76
C GLU A 146 -8.99 -17.93 -7.47
N LEU A 147 -8.96 -16.60 -7.32
CA LEU A 147 -8.57 -15.99 -6.02
C LEU A 147 -9.72 -15.98 -4.99
N GLN A 148 -9.42 -16.34 -3.75
CA GLN A 148 -10.32 -16.36 -2.59
C GLN A 148 -10.00 -15.28 -1.56
N GLU A 149 -8.72 -15.00 -1.29
CA GLU A 149 -8.30 -14.08 -0.23
C GLU A 149 -6.94 -13.44 -0.57
N LEU A 150 -6.74 -12.19 -0.13
CA LEU A 150 -5.46 -11.48 -0.21
C LEU A 150 -5.12 -10.85 1.15
N ARG A 151 -3.87 -11.05 1.59
CA ARG A 151 -3.34 -10.56 2.87
C ARG A 151 -1.96 -9.93 2.70
N LEU A 152 -1.66 -8.95 3.55
CA LEU A 152 -0.33 -8.42 3.78
C LEU A 152 0.11 -8.85 5.17
N ASP A 153 1.26 -9.49 5.33
CA ASP A 153 1.78 -9.88 6.64
C ASP A 153 3.05 -9.06 6.93
N ARG A 154 3.16 -8.51 8.14
CA ARG A 154 4.41 -7.97 8.65
C ARG A 154 5.25 -9.12 9.20
N LEU A 155 6.51 -9.21 8.79
CA LEU A 155 7.46 -10.21 9.28
C LEU A 155 8.75 -9.53 9.74
N SER A 156 9.44 -10.16 10.68
CA SER A 156 10.82 -9.85 11.05
C SER A 156 11.65 -11.12 11.05
N ASP A 157 12.90 -11.04 10.60
CA ASP A 157 13.83 -12.16 10.72
C ASP A 157 14.66 -12.08 12.01
N ARG A 158 15.56 -13.06 12.19
CA ARG A 158 16.46 -13.12 13.35
C ARG A 158 17.56 -12.05 13.33
N SER A 159 17.80 -11.42 12.18
CA SER A 159 18.78 -10.33 12.02
C SER A 159 18.18 -8.95 12.29
N GLY A 160 16.87 -8.88 12.51
CA GLY A 160 16.14 -7.63 12.74
C GLY A 160 15.66 -6.97 11.45
N LEU A 161 15.87 -7.61 10.30
CA LEU A 161 15.33 -7.13 9.04
C LEU A 161 13.81 -7.28 9.04
N GLU A 162 13.14 -6.23 8.59
CA GLU A 162 11.70 -6.13 8.55
C GLU A 162 11.18 -6.31 7.11
N TYR A 163 10.12 -7.12 6.97
CA TYR A 163 9.56 -7.51 5.67
C TYR A 163 8.05 -7.32 5.66
N VAL A 164 7.52 -7.14 4.46
CA VAL A 164 6.09 -7.30 4.18
C VAL A 164 5.94 -8.45 3.22
N ARG A 165 5.10 -9.42 3.57
CA ARG A 165 4.75 -10.55 2.71
C ARG A 165 3.35 -10.35 2.20
N THR A 166 3.18 -10.43 0.88
CA THR A 166 1.86 -10.61 0.30
C THR A 166 1.51 -12.08 0.26
N ARG A 167 0.31 -12.45 0.73
CA ARG A 167 -0.25 -13.80 0.63
C ARG A 167 -1.54 -13.76 -0.18
N ALA A 168 -1.61 -14.57 -1.22
CA ALA A 168 -2.79 -14.79 -2.02
C ALA A 168 -3.27 -16.23 -1.85
N ARG A 169 -4.51 -16.44 -1.44
CA ARG A 169 -5.15 -17.76 -1.38
C ARG A 169 -6.09 -17.93 -2.56
N LEU A 170 -5.96 -19.05 -3.27
CA LEU A 170 -6.88 -19.45 -4.32
C LEU A 170 -8.06 -20.27 -3.76
N LYS A 171 -9.16 -20.32 -4.50
CA LYS A 171 -10.40 -21.08 -4.21
C LYS A 171 -10.20 -22.58 -4.22
N ASP A 172 -9.17 -23.06 -4.90
CA ASP A 172 -8.76 -24.48 -4.89
C ASP A 172 -7.91 -24.84 -3.65
N GLY A 173 -7.65 -23.87 -2.77
CA GLY A 173 -6.90 -24.03 -1.53
C GLY A 173 -5.39 -23.83 -1.66
N ARG A 174 -4.86 -23.53 -2.85
CA ARG A 174 -3.43 -23.18 -3.01
C ARG A 174 -3.16 -21.78 -2.44
N ASP A 175 -2.03 -21.65 -1.75
CA ASP A 175 -1.52 -20.36 -1.27
C ASP A 175 -0.28 -19.96 -2.08
N TYR A 176 -0.23 -18.71 -2.54
CA TYR A 176 0.94 -18.05 -3.13
C TYR A 176 1.45 -16.99 -2.16
N PHE A 177 2.77 -16.84 -2.11
CA PHE A 177 3.42 -15.86 -1.26
C PHE A 177 4.45 -15.08 -2.07
N SER A 178 4.50 -13.77 -1.84
CA SER A 178 5.61 -12.94 -2.29
C SER A 178 6.17 -12.21 -1.08
N MET A 179 7.49 -12.28 -0.89
CA MET A 179 8.16 -11.68 0.26
C MET A 179 8.89 -10.43 -0.22
N HIS A 180 8.62 -9.30 0.43
CA HIS A 180 9.15 -8.00 0.06
C HIS A 180 9.96 -7.45 1.24
N LEU A 181 11.23 -7.16 1.00
CA LEU A 181 12.01 -6.32 1.91
C LEU A 181 11.42 -4.92 1.87
N ILE A 182 11.03 -4.38 3.03
CA ILE A 182 10.75 -2.96 3.15
C ILE A 182 11.90 -2.35 3.94
N PRO A 183 12.68 -1.42 3.37
CA PRO A 183 13.71 -0.73 4.13
C PRO A 183 13.08 -0.04 5.33
N MET A 184 13.56 -0.40 6.52
CA MET A 184 13.59 0.52 7.65
C MET A 184 14.89 1.30 7.54
N LEU A 185 14.82 2.60 7.84
CA LEU A 185 15.91 3.56 7.67
C LEU A 185 17.26 2.99 8.12
N GLY A 186 18.22 2.84 7.20
CA GLY A 186 19.59 2.41 7.50
C GLY A 186 19.93 0.93 7.36
N ASP A 187 18.96 0.04 7.12
CA ASP A 187 19.19 -1.43 7.18
C ASP A 187 19.12 -2.18 5.83
N MET A 188 19.01 -1.48 4.69
CA MET A 188 19.13 -2.14 3.38
C MET A 188 20.60 -2.44 3.05
N PRO A 189 20.91 -3.63 2.53
CA PRO A 189 22.20 -3.89 1.93
C PRO A 189 22.45 -2.88 0.80
N GLU A 190 23.58 -2.17 0.85
CA GLU A 190 24.00 -1.15 -0.12
C GLU A 190 23.81 -1.53 -1.61
N PRO A 191 23.95 -2.81 -2.03
CA PRO A 191 23.69 -3.21 -3.42
C PRO A 191 22.24 -2.94 -3.88
N VAL A 192 21.25 -3.10 -3.01
CA VAL A 192 19.83 -2.90 -3.36
C VAL A 192 19.49 -1.41 -3.35
N PHE A 193 20.08 -0.63 -2.43
CA PHE A 193 19.98 0.84 -2.41
C PHE A 193 20.56 1.47 -3.68
N ALA A 194 21.76 1.05 -4.08
CA ALA A 194 22.43 1.54 -5.28
C ALA A 194 21.67 1.17 -6.56
N TYR A 195 21.05 -0.01 -6.59
CA TYR A 195 20.21 -0.45 -7.70
C TYR A 195 18.95 0.42 -7.85
N LEU A 196 18.20 0.63 -6.76
CA LEU A 196 16.98 1.44 -6.79
C LEU A 196 17.24 2.91 -7.13
N ARG A 197 18.29 3.54 -6.55
CA ARG A 197 18.69 4.92 -6.87
C ARG A 197 19.14 5.09 -8.33
N ARG A 198 19.84 4.11 -8.90
CA ARG A 198 20.25 4.16 -10.32
C ARG A 198 19.09 3.99 -11.28
N ARG A 199 18.08 3.19 -10.91
CA ARG A 199 17.00 2.79 -11.82
C ARG A 199 15.81 3.75 -11.78
N PHE A 200 15.56 4.41 -10.65
CA PHE A 200 14.50 5.38 -10.45
C PHE A 200 15.05 6.74 -9.98
N PRO A 201 15.85 7.44 -10.81
CA PRO A 201 16.42 8.74 -10.45
C PRO A 201 15.37 9.84 -10.28
N ASP A 202 14.16 9.65 -10.83
CA ASP A 202 13.07 10.64 -10.80
C ASP A 202 12.22 10.59 -9.51
N ALA A 203 12.63 9.82 -8.49
CA ALA A 203 12.02 9.93 -7.16
C ALA A 203 12.31 11.27 -6.45
N GLU A 204 13.10 12.15 -7.07
CA GLU A 204 13.33 13.54 -6.66
C GLU A 204 12.49 14.58 -7.43
N ARG A 205 11.42 14.21 -8.15
CA ARG A 205 10.55 15.21 -8.82
C ARG A 205 9.06 15.00 -8.66
#